data_AF-A0A4U3A5W6-F1
#
_entry.id   AF-A0A4U3A5W6-F1
#
_cell.length_a   1.000
_cell.length_b   1.000
_cell.length_c   1.000
_cell.angle_alpha   90.00
_cell.angle_beta   90.00
_cell.angle_gamma   90.00
#
_symmetry.space_group_name_H-M   'P 1'
#
loop_
_entity.id
_entity.type
_entity.pdbx_description
1 polymer ?
#
loop_
_entity_poly.entity_id
_entity_poly.type
_entity_poly.pdbx_seq_one_letter_code
_entity_poly.pdbx_strand_id
1 'polypeptide(L)'
;YISSSWYEHEEVPTWNYQAVHIYGKASILDKEELIDELTTMLKKYEEHRKNPILWDKLSPALLETELKGIVGFKIKVGDIQAAYKLSQNRNETDYINIIDKLYDEGNAAVVC
;
A
#
# COMPACT_ATOMS: atom_id res chain seq x y z
N TYR A 1 13.07 3.07 10.36
CA TYR A 1 13.81 2.64 11.57
C TYR A 1 13.94 3.82 12.50
N ILE A 2 13.92 3.61 13.82
CA ILE A 2 14.09 4.69 14.82
C ILE A 2 15.33 4.35 15.63
N SER A 3 16.37 5.19 15.48
CA SER A 3 17.61 5.03 16.22
C SER A 3 17.44 5.50 17.65
N SER A 4 17.96 4.72 18.60
CA SER A 4 17.98 5.16 20.00
C SER A 4 18.94 6.32 20.27
N SER A 5 19.85 6.63 19.34
CA SER A 5 20.71 7.81 19.41
C SER A 5 19.94 9.14 19.26
N TRP A 6 18.64 9.10 18.99
CA TRP A 6 17.78 10.27 18.86
C TRP A 6 17.01 10.59 20.14
N TYR A 7 17.16 9.78 21.19
CA TYR A 7 16.46 9.98 22.45
C TYR A 7 17.33 10.75 23.46
N GLU A 8 16.71 11.45 24.40
CA GLU A 8 17.40 12.12 25.51
C GLU A 8 18.08 11.13 26.47
N HIS A 9 17.55 9.92 26.59
CA HIS A 9 18.01 8.88 27.52
C HIS A 9 18.33 7.57 26.83
N GLU A 10 19.12 6.72 27.50
CA GLU A 10 19.47 5.41 26.98
C GLU A 10 18.23 4.52 26.87
N GLU A 11 17.87 4.17 25.64
CA GLU A 11 16.83 3.21 25.36
C GLU A 11 17.16 2.28 24.17
N VAL A 12 16.28 1.31 23.92
CA VAL A 12 16.40 0.37 22.81
C VAL A 12 15.90 0.98 21.48
N PRO A 13 16.56 0.66 20.34
CA PRO A 13 16.07 1.05 19.02
C PRO A 13 14.79 0.29 18.65
N THR A 14 14.02 0.83 17.70
CA THR A 14 12.73 0.23 17.28
C THR A 14 12.41 0.55 15.82
N TRP A 15 11.31 -0.01 15.31
CA TRP A 15 10.72 0.33 14.02
C TRP A 15 9.39 1.04 14.21
N ASN A 16 9.22 2.14 13.47
CA ASN A 16 7.91 2.69 13.18
C ASN A 16 7.35 2.01 11.93
N TYR A 17 6.06 1.69 11.95
CA TYR A 17 5.36 1.04 10.84
C TYR A 17 3.85 1.31 10.90
N GLN A 18 3.19 1.12 9.76
CA GLN A 18 1.73 1.04 9.65
C GLN A 18 1.39 -0.18 8.80
N ALA A 19 0.46 -0.99 9.25
CA ALA A 19 0.02 -2.19 8.58
C ALA A 19 -1.50 -2.36 8.72
N VAL A 20 -2.11 -2.94 7.68
CA VAL A 20 -3.52 -3.33 7.69
C VAL A 20 -3.61 -4.80 7.30
N HIS A 21 -4.21 -5.61 8.16
CA HIS A 21 -4.56 -6.99 7.87
C HIS A 21 -6.05 -7.05 7.53
N ILE A 22 -6.36 -7.63 6.37
CA ILE A 22 -7.73 -7.82 5.88
C ILE A 22 -8.00 -9.31 5.87
N TYR A 23 -9.03 -9.74 6.60
CA TYR A 23 -9.50 -11.12 6.62
C TYR A 23 -10.86 -11.21 5.94
N GLY A 24 -11.08 -12.28 5.20
CA GLY A 24 -12.32 -12.44 4.46
C GLY A 24 -12.39 -13.76 3.70
N LYS A 25 -13.53 -13.99 3.05
CA LYS A 25 -13.74 -15.15 2.19
C LYS A 25 -13.37 -14.79 0.76
N ALA A 26 -12.47 -15.57 0.16
CA ALA A 26 -12.10 -15.42 -1.24
C ALA A 26 -13.07 -16.18 -2.16
N SER A 27 -13.35 -15.61 -3.32
CA SER A 27 -14.07 -16.27 -4.42
C SER A 27 -13.41 -15.89 -5.75
N ILE A 28 -13.33 -16.86 -6.67
CA ILE A 28 -12.83 -16.63 -8.03
C ILE A 28 -13.81 -15.74 -8.79
N LEU A 29 -13.28 -14.81 -9.58
CA LEU A 29 -14.07 -13.97 -10.49
C LEU A 29 -14.46 -14.77 -11.73
N ASP A 30 -15.66 -14.55 -12.24
CA ASP A 30 -15.96 -14.97 -13.61
C ASP A 30 -15.24 -14.08 -14.65
N LYS A 31 -15.42 -14.41 -15.93
CA LYS A 31 -14.73 -13.71 -17.02
C LYS A 31 -15.16 -12.25 -17.13
N GLU A 32 -16.43 -11.96 -16.93
CA GLU A 32 -16.98 -10.60 -17.04
C GLU A 32 -16.50 -9.74 -15.87
N GLU A 33 -16.57 -10.29 -14.65
CA GLU A 33 -16.03 -9.65 -13.45
C GLU A 33 -14.52 -9.38 -13.57
N LEU A 34 -13.75 -10.34 -14.11
CA LEU A 34 -12.31 -10.16 -14.32
C LEU A 34 -12.02 -9.00 -15.29
N ILE A 35 -12.77 -8.91 -16.38
CA ILE A 35 -12.61 -7.85 -17.38
C ILE A 35 -12.91 -6.48 -16.77
N ASP A 36 -13.98 -6.37 -15.98
CA ASP A 36 -14.37 -5.13 -15.32
C ASP A 36 -13.30 -4.66 -14.30
N GLU A 37 -12.76 -5.59 -13.50
CA GLU A 37 -11.71 -5.28 -12.52
C GLU A 37 -10.40 -4.87 -13.21
N LEU A 38 -9.99 -5.56 -14.27
CA LEU A 38 -8.80 -5.18 -15.06
C LEU A 38 -8.98 -3.81 -15.74
N THR A 39 -10.17 -3.52 -16.26
CA THR A 39 -10.50 -2.21 -16.84
C THR A 39 -10.38 -1.10 -15.81
N THR A 40 -10.92 -1.33 -14.61
CA THR A 40 -10.83 -0.40 -13.48
C THR A 40 -9.39 -0.20 -13.02
N MET A 41 -8.60 -1.28 -12.97
CA MET A 41 -7.18 -1.22 -12.62
C MET A 41 -6.38 -0.40 -13.64
N LEU A 42 -6.56 -0.64 -14.93
CA LEU A 42 -5.91 0.14 -15.99
C LEU A 42 -6.24 1.63 -15.87
N LYS A 43 -7.52 1.95 -15.66
CA LYS A 43 -7.93 3.35 -15.46
C LYS A 43 -7.20 3.97 -14.25
N LYS A 44 -7.21 3.30 -13.10
CA LYS A 44 -6.59 3.80 -11.87
C LYS A 44 -5.09 4.11 -12.03
N TYR A 45 -4.35 3.26 -12.73
CA TYR A 45 -2.88 3.36 -12.80
C TYR A 45 -2.33 4.02 -14.07
N GLU A 46 -3.11 4.11 -15.14
CA GLU A 46 -2.65 4.67 -16.42
C GLU A 46 -3.30 6.00 -16.78
N GLU A 47 -4.51 6.32 -16.31
CA GLU A 47 -5.28 7.50 -16.79
C GLU A 47 -4.51 8.83 -16.66
N HIS A 48 -3.69 8.99 -15.62
CA HIS A 48 -2.91 10.21 -15.38
C HIS A 48 -1.64 10.34 -16.25
N ARG A 49 -1.31 9.33 -17.07
CA ARG A 49 -0.09 9.34 -17.88
C ARG A 49 -0.28 10.13 -19.17
N LYS A 50 0.83 10.57 -19.76
CA LYS A 50 0.83 11.38 -21.00
C LYS A 50 0.15 10.67 -22.18
N ASN A 51 0.35 9.35 -22.31
CA ASN A 51 -0.21 8.52 -23.39
C ASN A 51 -0.82 7.24 -22.79
N PRO A 52 -2.02 7.32 -22.18
CA PRO A 52 -2.59 6.19 -21.48
C PRO A 52 -3.06 5.13 -22.48
N ILE A 53 -2.69 3.87 -22.21
CA ILE A 53 -3.22 2.68 -22.86
C ILE A 53 -4.29 2.10 -21.93
N LEU A 54 -5.54 2.35 -22.27
CA LEU A 54 -6.71 1.86 -21.54
C LEU A 54 -7.32 0.66 -22.26
N TRP A 55 -8.30 0.02 -21.61
CA TRP A 55 -8.91 -1.23 -22.08
C TRP A 55 -9.35 -1.19 -23.55
N ASP A 56 -10.01 -0.11 -23.95
CA ASP A 56 -10.56 0.10 -25.30
C ASP A 56 -9.49 0.26 -26.40
N LYS A 57 -8.25 0.60 -26.03
CA LYS A 57 -7.12 0.74 -26.96
C LYS A 57 -6.32 -0.55 -27.15
N LEU A 58 -6.55 -1.56 -26.32
CA LEU A 58 -5.88 -2.86 -26.43
C LEU A 58 -6.49 -3.69 -27.56
N SER A 59 -5.65 -4.43 -28.28
CA SER A 59 -6.17 -5.26 -29.36
C SER A 59 -6.94 -6.46 -28.78
N PRO A 60 -8.09 -6.85 -29.37
CA PRO A 60 -8.86 -8.00 -28.89
C PRO A 60 -8.06 -9.31 -28.85
N ALA A 61 -7.16 -9.53 -29.81
CA ALA A 61 -6.31 -10.71 -29.87
C ALA A 61 -5.29 -10.77 -28.71
N LEU A 62 -4.74 -9.61 -28.32
CA LEU A 62 -3.87 -9.52 -27.15
C LEU A 62 -4.68 -9.82 -25.88
N LEU A 63 -5.82 -9.16 -25.69
CA LEU A 63 -6.68 -9.38 -24.53
C LEU A 63 -7.10 -10.84 -24.39
N GLU A 64 -7.50 -11.50 -25.49
CA GLU A 64 -7.91 -12.90 -25.45
C GLU A 64 -6.76 -13.84 -25.04
N THR A 65 -5.54 -13.52 -25.44
CA THR A 65 -4.35 -14.32 -25.10
C THR A 65 -3.96 -14.12 -23.64
N GLU A 66 -3.87 -12.87 -23.17
CA GLU A 66 -3.47 -12.54 -21.81
C GLU A 66 -4.51 -13.02 -20.78
N LEU A 67 -5.81 -12.86 -21.05
CA LEU A 67 -6.88 -13.27 -20.13
C LEU A 67 -6.87 -14.77 -19.83
N LYS A 68 -6.37 -15.62 -20.74
CA LYS A 68 -6.25 -17.07 -20.50
C LYS A 68 -5.21 -17.40 -19.41
N GLY A 69 -4.28 -16.50 -19.13
CA GLY A 69 -3.24 -16.66 -18.11
C GLY A 69 -3.59 -16.07 -16.74
N ILE A 70 -4.74 -15.42 -16.60
CA ILE A 70 -5.10 -14.67 -15.39
C ILE A 70 -6.28 -15.33 -14.68
N VAL A 71 -6.13 -15.55 -13.38
CA VAL A 71 -7.23 -15.94 -12.49
C VAL A 71 -7.49 -14.79 -11.52
N GLY A 72 -8.60 -14.08 -11.73
CA GLY A 72 -9.08 -13.06 -10.80
C GLY A 72 -9.73 -13.68 -9.58
N PHE A 73 -9.58 -13.03 -8.43
CA PHE A 73 -10.35 -13.35 -7.24
C PHE A 73 -10.71 -12.08 -6.47
N LYS A 74 -11.80 -12.14 -5.73
CA LYS A 74 -12.22 -11.09 -4.79
C LYS A 74 -12.26 -11.64 -3.38
N ILE A 75 -12.01 -10.78 -2.40
CA ILE A 75 -12.14 -11.10 -0.98
C ILE A 75 -13.33 -10.32 -0.43
N LYS A 76 -14.35 -11.03 0.03
CA LYS A 76 -15.42 -10.43 0.84
C LYS A 76 -14.86 -10.18 2.24
N VAL A 77 -14.55 -8.92 2.53
CA VAL A 77 -14.00 -8.47 3.82
C VAL A 77 -14.96 -8.85 4.95
N GLY A 78 -14.43 -9.53 5.95
CA GLY A 78 -15.14 -9.90 7.17
C GLY A 78 -14.53 -9.25 8.43
N ASP A 79 -13.23 -9.00 8.42
CA ASP A 79 -12.52 -8.33 9.52
C ASP A 79 -11.36 -7.48 8.98
N ILE A 80 -11.09 -6.36 9.66
CA ILE A 80 -10.01 -5.44 9.34
C ILE A 80 -9.27 -5.09 10.63
N GLN A 81 -7.98 -5.36 10.66
CA GLN A 81 -7.12 -5.05 11.79
C GLN A 81 -6.03 -4.08 11.33
N ALA A 82 -5.91 -2.95 12.02
CA ALA A 82 -4.86 -1.98 11.75
C ALA A 82 -3.87 -1.97 12.91
N ALA A 83 -2.58 -1.98 12.60
CA ALA A 83 -1.51 -1.84 13.56
C ALA A 83 -0.61 -0.70 13.11
N TYR A 84 -0.35 0.24 14.01
CA TYR A 84 0.59 1.33 13.77
C TYR A 84 1.41 1.58 15.03
N LYS A 85 2.72 1.72 14.85
CA LYS A 85 3.67 2.13 15.88
C LYS A 85 4.41 3.31 15.29
N LEU A 86 4.16 4.51 15.81
CA LEU A 86 4.71 5.76 15.28
C LEU A 86 5.31 6.60 16.40
N SER A 87 5.99 5.97 17.36
CA SER A 87 6.58 6.63 18.52
C SER A 87 5.60 7.45 19.39
N GLN A 88 4.29 7.16 19.36
CA GLN A 88 3.27 7.96 20.08
C GLN A 88 3.40 7.93 21.61
N ASN A 89 4.20 7.00 22.14
CA ASN A 89 4.47 6.85 23.56
C ASN A 89 5.74 7.60 24.03
N ARG A 90 6.38 8.37 23.14
CA ARG A 90 7.55 9.19 23.47
C ARG A 90 7.15 10.53 24.10
N ASN A 91 8.09 11.13 24.83
CA ASN A 91 7.94 12.52 25.25
C ASN A 91 8.00 13.46 24.04
N GLU A 92 7.60 14.72 24.24
CA GLU A 92 7.51 15.70 23.16
C GLU A 92 8.87 15.98 22.50
N THR A 93 9.94 16.11 23.28
CA THR A 93 11.28 16.38 22.75
C THR A 93 11.78 15.26 21.83
N ASP A 94 11.71 14.01 22.31
CA ASP A 94 12.10 12.83 21.54
C ASP A 94 11.23 12.68 20.30
N TYR A 95 9.92 12.93 20.41
CA TYR A 95 9.01 12.87 19.26
C TYR A 95 9.41 13.85 18.17
N ILE A 96 9.63 15.12 18.52
CA ILE A 96 10.06 16.16 17.56
C ILE A 96 11.44 15.81 16.97
N ASN A 97 12.39 15.37 17.78
CA ASN A 97 13.71 15.00 17.28
C ASN A 97 13.67 13.80 16.34
N ILE A 98 12.81 12.80 16.62
CA ILE A 98 12.57 11.67 15.70
C ILE A 98 12.05 12.18 14.36
N ILE A 99 11.11 13.14 14.35
CA ILE A 99 10.59 13.74 13.13
C ILE A 99 11.72 14.40 12.33
N ASP A 100 12.49 15.27 12.96
CA ASP A 100 13.57 16.00 12.30
C ASP A 100 14.61 15.04 11.72
N LYS A 101 15.01 14.01 12.48
CA LYS A 101 15.96 12.99 12.03
C LYS A 101 15.43 12.16 10.88
N LEU A 102 14.14 11.80 10.88
CA LEU A 102 13.53 11.10 9.76
C LEU A 102 13.47 11.97 8.50
N TYR A 103 13.23 13.29 8.63
CA TYR A 103 13.31 14.21 7.49
C TYR A 103 14.74 14.32 6.96
N ASP A 104 15.74 14.48 7.83
CA ASP A 104 17.17 14.54 7.46
C ASP A 104 17.62 13.28 6.68
N GLU A 105 17.12 12.11 7.09
CA GLU A 105 17.42 10.82 6.43
C GLU A 105 16.56 10.55 5.18
N GLY A 106 15.66 11.45 4.79
CA GLY A 106 14.76 11.26 3.65
C GLY A 106 13.63 10.25 3.88
N ASN A 107 13.36 9.90 5.15
CA ASN A 107 12.38 8.90 5.59
C ASN A 107 11.07 9.52 6.13
N ALA A 108 10.54 10.54 5.44
CA ALA A 108 9.34 11.28 5.88
C ALA A 108 8.04 10.45 5.89
N ALA A 109 8.02 9.28 5.24
CA ALA A 109 6.81 8.46 5.05
C ALA A 109 6.25 7.82 6.35
N VAL A 110 6.93 7.98 7.48
CA VAL A 110 6.56 7.36 8.77
C VAL A 110 6.37 8.38 9.90
N VAL A 111 6.17 9.65 9.53
CA VAL A 111 5.88 10.77 10.43
C VAL A 111 4.40 11.16 10.27
N CYS A 112 3.67 11.30 11.39
CA CYS A 112 2.32 11.86 11.43
C CYS A 112 2.32 13.23 12.11
#